data_AF-A0A1Y1QBP8-F1
#
_entry.id   AF-A0A1Y1QBP8-F1
#
_cell.length_a   1.000
_cell.length_b   1.000
_cell.length_c   1.000
_cell.angle_alpha   90.00
_cell.angle_beta   90.00
_cell.angle_gamma   90.00
#
_symmetry.space_group_name_H-M   'P 1'
#
loop_
_entity.id
_entity.type
_entity.pdbx_description
1 polymer ?
#
loop_
_entity_poly.entity_id
_entity_poly.type
_entity_poly.pdbx_seq_one_letter_code
_entity_poly.pdbx_strand_id
1 'polypeptide(L)'
;MVCHIKTLVPLLLVAGCCYSVSSRAETDTPAVKLGSSWYKAAFETRFPPQGASLPPPNGSAVLYKNKADLAGEAHTDIYKPVAKELRTALAAPRTANPFRTQFPDLYTAANLAKRDDCAMISVPVEVDDKSATKEWVVAFSALQCLDADPSAVLRAGDSTPHQWVLQKTAAGKYRVLAEGDGQVYITNHQKEQGYKEIRTNLLIKRILPDNALQCGGAEFTWRYRNNGYALADTDIMAQDCEPLYFPELTGEAWQKAYDKYAARVKTLVEQWLKDQSLAAP
;
A
#
# COMPACT_ATOMS: atom_id res chain seq x y z
N MET A 1 27.72 35.05 -68.34
CA MET A 1 29.17 35.11 -68.05
C MET A 1 29.38 34.44 -66.70
N VAL A 2 30.29 33.49 -66.65
CA VAL A 2 30.49 32.48 -65.60
C VAL A 2 31.79 32.80 -64.83
N CYS A 3 31.86 32.36 -63.56
CA CYS A 3 33.04 32.19 -62.67
C CYS A 3 33.67 33.43 -62.02
N HIS A 4 34.21 33.42 -60.79
CA HIS A 4 34.19 32.52 -59.61
C HIS A 4 35.05 33.18 -58.48
N ILE A 5 35.13 32.50 -57.31
CA ILE A 5 36.23 32.52 -56.30
C ILE A 5 36.04 33.57 -55.17
N LYS A 6 36.07 33.32 -53.85
CA LYS A 6 36.46 32.18 -52.99
C LYS A 6 35.74 32.27 -51.61
N THR A 7 35.31 31.12 -51.13
CA THR A 7 35.28 30.60 -49.74
C THR A 7 35.80 31.46 -48.58
N LEU A 8 35.00 31.60 -47.50
CA LEU A 8 35.29 31.01 -46.18
C LEU A 8 34.04 31.03 -45.24
N VAL A 9 33.79 29.89 -44.61
CA VAL A 9 32.83 29.51 -43.54
C VAL A 9 33.76 29.01 -42.39
N PRO A 10 33.48 29.11 -41.05
CA PRO A 10 32.25 28.65 -40.39
C PRO A 10 31.80 29.32 -39.06
N LEU A 11 30.66 28.81 -38.56
CA LEU A 11 30.29 28.55 -37.15
C LEU A 11 29.87 29.74 -36.25
N LEU A 12 28.62 29.75 -35.76
CA LEU A 12 28.27 29.27 -34.40
C LEU A 12 26.76 29.46 -34.07
N LEU A 13 26.13 28.32 -33.77
CA LEU A 13 25.19 28.07 -32.65
C LEU A 13 23.80 28.73 -32.57
N VAL A 14 22.84 27.96 -33.09
CA VAL A 14 21.56 27.55 -32.49
C VAL A 14 21.37 27.98 -31.02
N ALA A 15 20.42 28.89 -30.78
CA ALA A 15 19.76 29.06 -29.49
C ALA A 15 18.33 28.52 -29.60
N GLY A 16 18.18 27.22 -29.27
CA GLY A 16 16.88 26.62 -29.02
C GLY A 16 16.29 27.18 -27.74
N CYS A 17 15.07 27.71 -27.83
CA CYS A 17 14.29 28.14 -26.67
C CYS A 17 13.90 26.91 -25.84
N CYS A 18 14.67 26.62 -24.80
CA CYS A 18 14.24 25.78 -23.70
C CYS A 18 13.15 26.51 -22.92
N TYR A 19 11.90 26.16 -23.15
CA TYR A 19 10.83 26.38 -22.18
C TYR A 19 11.09 25.49 -20.97
N SER A 20 11.87 25.98 -20.02
CA SER A 20 11.97 25.38 -18.70
C SER A 20 10.67 25.67 -17.96
N VAL A 21 9.76 24.70 -17.94
CA VAL A 21 8.69 24.67 -16.95
C VAL A 21 9.38 24.56 -15.60
N SER A 22 9.42 25.66 -14.85
CA SER A 22 9.86 25.66 -13.46
C SER A 22 8.90 24.79 -12.67
N SER A 23 9.27 23.52 -12.50
CA SER A 23 8.75 22.66 -11.44
C SER A 23 9.02 23.40 -10.13
N ARG A 24 7.97 24.01 -9.57
CA ARG A 24 7.99 24.47 -8.19
C ARG A 24 8.23 23.21 -7.36
N ALA A 25 9.42 23.11 -6.77
CA ALA A 25 9.67 22.18 -5.69
C ALA A 25 8.56 22.42 -4.65
N GLU A 26 7.73 21.40 -4.45
CA GLU A 26 6.69 21.39 -3.44
C GLU A 26 7.34 21.68 -2.10
N THR A 27 6.90 22.73 -1.41
CA THR A 27 7.41 23.11 -0.10
C THR A 27 7.29 21.91 0.84
N ASP A 28 8.44 21.49 1.36
CA ASP A 28 8.66 20.37 2.28
C ASP A 28 7.90 20.64 3.58
N THR A 29 6.58 20.48 3.53
CA THR A 29 5.69 20.69 4.66
C THR A 29 6.03 19.60 5.66
N PRO A 30 6.45 19.94 6.90
CA PRO A 30 6.90 18.94 7.85
C PRO A 30 5.82 17.87 8.00
N ALA A 31 6.21 16.61 7.81
CA ALA A 31 5.30 15.48 7.92
C ALA A 31 4.55 15.54 9.25
N VAL A 32 3.22 15.34 9.21
CA VAL A 32 2.40 15.32 10.41
C VAL A 32 2.92 14.22 11.32
N LYS A 33 3.47 14.60 12.47
CA LYS A 33 3.95 13.65 13.48
C LYS A 33 2.75 13.18 14.28
N LEU A 34 2.29 11.96 14.02
CA LEU A 34 1.30 11.30 14.87
C LEU A 34 1.87 11.17 16.29
N GLY A 35 1.05 11.42 17.31
CA GLY A 35 1.43 11.15 18.70
C GLY A 35 1.78 9.67 18.88
N SER A 36 2.49 9.30 19.94
CA SER A 36 2.86 7.90 20.23
C SER A 36 2.00 7.25 21.32
N SER A 37 1.12 8.02 21.98
CA SER A 37 0.30 7.62 23.12
C SER A 37 -1.07 7.04 22.75
N TRP A 38 -1.14 6.26 21.66
CA TRP A 38 -2.36 5.56 21.24
C TRP A 38 -2.28 4.06 21.50
N TYR A 39 -3.44 3.44 21.68
CA TYR A 39 -3.63 2.00 21.78
C TYR A 39 -3.65 1.32 20.42
N LYS A 40 -4.34 1.93 19.45
CA LYS A 40 -4.45 1.46 18.06
C LYS A 40 -4.40 2.65 17.11
N ALA A 41 -3.75 2.49 15.98
CA ALA A 41 -3.84 3.40 14.84
C ALA A 41 -4.40 2.64 13.64
N ALA A 42 -5.43 3.19 13.01
CA ALA A 42 -5.98 2.66 11.76
C ALA A 42 -5.60 3.60 10.62
N PHE A 43 -4.99 3.06 9.57
CA PHE A 43 -4.48 3.80 8.43
C PHE A 43 -5.30 3.48 7.19
N GLU A 44 -5.94 4.50 6.62
CA GLU A 44 -6.75 4.37 5.40
C GLU A 44 -6.23 5.32 4.34
N THR A 45 -6.15 4.84 3.11
CA THR A 45 -5.78 5.66 1.96
C THR A 45 -6.83 5.55 0.88
N ARG A 46 -6.96 6.62 0.08
CA ARG A 46 -7.90 6.70 -1.03
C ARG A 46 -7.19 7.28 -2.23
N PHE A 47 -7.31 6.58 -3.35
CA PHE A 47 -6.83 7.06 -4.64
C PHE A 47 -8.06 7.42 -5.47
N PRO A 48 -8.40 8.71 -5.58
CA PRO A 48 -9.54 9.13 -6.40
C PRO A 48 -9.28 8.78 -7.88
N PRO A 49 -10.32 8.72 -8.73
CA PRO A 49 -10.16 8.53 -10.16
C PRO A 49 -9.14 9.52 -10.75
N GLN A 50 -8.43 9.12 -11.80
CA GLN A 50 -7.45 10.01 -12.42
C GLN A 50 -8.15 11.11 -13.22
N GLY A 51 -7.93 12.37 -12.85
CA GLY A 51 -8.44 13.55 -13.57
C GLY A 51 -7.81 14.84 -13.06
N ALA A 52 -7.53 15.79 -13.96
CA ALA A 52 -6.82 17.03 -13.63
C ALA A 52 -7.56 17.95 -12.61
N SER A 53 -8.86 17.74 -12.43
CA SER A 53 -9.72 18.49 -11.48
C SER A 53 -10.00 17.74 -10.17
N LEU A 54 -9.54 16.49 -10.05
CA LEU A 54 -9.78 15.68 -8.86
C LEU A 54 -8.63 15.85 -7.86
N PRO A 55 -8.90 15.72 -6.55
CA PRO A 55 -7.85 15.86 -5.53
C PRO A 55 -6.76 14.80 -5.74
N PRO A 56 -5.50 15.07 -5.33
CA PRO A 56 -4.45 14.06 -5.38
C PRO A 56 -4.75 12.90 -4.40
N PRO A 57 -4.11 11.73 -4.59
CA PRO A 57 -4.18 10.64 -3.62
C PRO A 57 -3.81 11.09 -2.21
N ASN A 58 -4.55 10.58 -1.22
CA ASN A 58 -4.39 11.00 0.15
C ASN A 58 -4.88 9.90 1.12
N GLY A 59 -4.85 10.17 2.41
CA GLY A 59 -5.33 9.25 3.43
C GLY A 59 -5.52 9.91 4.79
N SER A 60 -5.93 9.09 5.73
CA SER A 60 -6.14 9.48 7.12
C SER A 60 -5.61 8.41 8.07
N ALA A 61 -5.35 8.82 9.30
CA ALA A 61 -5.18 7.89 10.40
C ALA A 61 -6.20 8.19 11.48
N VAL A 62 -6.79 7.15 12.07
CA VAL A 62 -7.62 7.27 13.27
C VAL A 62 -6.84 6.67 14.45
N LEU A 63 -6.57 7.49 15.45
CA LEU A 63 -5.84 7.10 16.66
C LEU A 63 -6.81 6.83 17.80
N TYR A 64 -6.82 5.60 18.29
CA TYR A 64 -7.67 5.18 19.40
C TYR A 64 -6.87 5.18 20.68
N LYS A 65 -7.38 5.83 21.73
CA LYS A 65 -6.66 5.99 23.00
C LYS A 65 -6.64 4.71 23.84
N ASN A 66 -7.69 3.90 23.76
CA ASN A 66 -7.82 2.62 24.48
C ASN A 66 -8.87 1.72 23.80
N LYS A 67 -9.14 0.53 24.36
CA LYS A 67 -10.12 -0.43 23.81
C LYS A 67 -11.56 0.06 23.81
N ALA A 68 -11.93 0.95 24.74
CA ALA A 68 -13.28 1.50 24.86
C ALA A 68 -13.50 2.74 23.98
N ASP A 69 -12.43 3.28 23.39
CA ASP A 69 -12.51 4.38 22.44
C ASP A 69 -12.98 3.84 21.09
N LEU A 70 -14.26 4.10 20.76
CA LEU A 70 -14.88 3.63 19.51
C LEU A 70 -14.79 4.66 18.38
N ALA A 71 -14.62 5.95 18.72
CA ALA A 71 -14.59 7.03 17.73
C ALA A 71 -13.15 7.33 17.27
N GLY A 72 -12.20 7.27 18.19
CA GLY A 72 -10.81 7.67 17.95
C GLY A 72 -10.67 9.16 17.60
N GLU A 73 -9.41 9.57 17.40
CA GLU A 73 -9.03 10.90 16.92
C GLU A 73 -8.61 10.79 15.45
N ALA A 74 -9.37 11.41 14.56
CA ALA A 74 -9.09 11.38 13.13
C ALA A 74 -8.09 12.46 12.74
N HIS A 75 -7.05 12.06 12.01
CA HIS A 75 -6.08 12.94 11.36
C HIS A 75 -6.18 12.75 9.86
N THR A 76 -6.71 13.74 9.15
CA THR A 76 -6.82 13.74 7.69
C THR A 76 -5.62 14.42 7.04
N ASP A 77 -5.39 14.16 5.76
CA ASP A 77 -4.39 14.83 4.93
C ASP A 77 -2.92 14.68 5.40
N ILE A 78 -2.67 13.59 6.14
CA ILE A 78 -1.37 13.28 6.75
C ILE A 78 -0.42 12.56 5.80
N TYR A 79 -0.95 11.91 4.77
CA TYR A 79 -0.16 11.21 3.78
C TYR A 79 0.50 12.21 2.82
N LYS A 80 1.75 11.94 2.46
CA LYS A 80 2.56 12.77 1.55
C LYS A 80 3.12 11.92 0.42
N PRO A 81 3.46 12.51 -0.74
CA PRO A 81 4.14 11.78 -1.80
C PRO A 81 5.38 11.05 -1.28
N VAL A 82 5.56 9.79 -1.67
CA VAL A 82 6.70 8.99 -1.20
C VAL A 82 8.00 9.59 -1.71
N ALA A 83 8.93 9.86 -0.78
CA ALA A 83 10.27 10.32 -1.10
C ALA A 83 11.02 9.32 -2.01
N LYS A 84 11.87 9.85 -2.90
CA LYS A 84 12.66 9.05 -3.85
C LYS A 84 13.42 7.90 -3.19
N GLU A 85 14.01 8.13 -2.02
CA GLU A 85 14.75 7.10 -1.27
C GLU A 85 13.87 5.89 -0.90
N LEU A 86 12.64 6.12 -0.42
CA LEU A 86 11.70 5.07 -0.05
C LEU A 86 11.20 4.30 -1.28
N ARG A 87 10.94 4.99 -2.40
CA ARG A 87 10.59 4.35 -3.68
C ARG A 87 11.70 3.41 -4.14
N THR A 88 12.94 3.92 -4.17
CA THR A 88 14.11 3.11 -4.52
C THR A 88 14.27 1.92 -3.58
N ALA A 89 14.04 2.10 -2.27
CA ALA A 89 14.10 1.01 -1.30
C ALA A 89 13.06 -0.08 -1.61
N LEU A 90 11.80 0.27 -1.89
CA LEU A 90 10.76 -0.72 -2.22
C LEU A 90 11.04 -1.49 -3.52
N ALA A 91 11.73 -0.87 -4.48
CA ALA A 91 12.16 -1.52 -5.72
C ALA A 91 13.43 -2.38 -5.57
N ALA A 92 14.28 -2.05 -4.60
CA ALA A 92 15.63 -2.61 -4.56
C ALA A 92 15.63 -4.12 -4.21
N PRO A 93 16.33 -4.97 -4.98
CA PRO A 93 16.44 -6.41 -4.68
C PRO A 93 16.95 -6.70 -3.27
N ARG A 94 17.86 -5.84 -2.76
CA ARG A 94 18.47 -5.94 -1.43
C ARG A 94 17.56 -5.60 -0.25
N THR A 95 16.39 -5.02 -0.49
CA THR A 95 15.42 -4.76 0.57
C THR A 95 14.80 -6.08 0.98
N ALA A 96 14.97 -6.45 2.26
CA ALA A 96 14.37 -7.67 2.79
C ALA A 96 12.85 -7.54 2.70
N ASN A 97 12.24 -8.33 1.83
CA ASN A 97 10.80 -8.38 1.66
C ASN A 97 10.37 -9.85 1.51
N PRO A 98 9.91 -10.49 2.61
CA PRO A 98 9.43 -11.87 2.57
C PRO A 98 8.07 -12.02 1.87
N PHE A 99 7.41 -10.92 1.52
CA PHE A 99 6.09 -10.89 0.89
C PHE A 99 6.15 -10.88 -0.65
N ARG A 100 7.34 -10.80 -1.25
CA ARG A 100 7.48 -10.81 -2.72
C ARG A 100 6.88 -12.04 -3.38
N THR A 101 7.01 -13.20 -2.75
CA THR A 101 6.46 -14.46 -3.26
C THR A 101 4.94 -14.53 -3.12
N GLN A 102 4.38 -13.75 -2.21
CA GLN A 102 2.96 -13.69 -1.88
C GLN A 102 2.17 -12.82 -2.86
N PHE A 103 2.83 -11.79 -3.39
CA PHE A 103 2.28 -10.89 -4.40
C PHE A 103 3.16 -10.87 -5.66
N PRO A 104 3.41 -12.02 -6.30
CA PRO A 104 4.43 -12.15 -7.35
C PRO A 104 4.19 -11.20 -8.53
N ASP A 105 2.92 -10.96 -8.87
CA ASP A 105 2.53 -10.05 -9.94
C ASP A 105 3.00 -8.62 -9.68
N LEU A 106 3.01 -8.16 -8.42
CA LEU A 106 3.46 -6.81 -8.06
C LEU A 106 4.98 -6.62 -8.25
N TYR A 107 5.75 -7.71 -8.26
CA TYR A 107 7.22 -7.69 -8.30
C TYR A 107 7.81 -8.18 -9.63
N THR A 108 6.99 -8.31 -10.68
CA THR A 108 7.52 -8.51 -12.04
C THR A 108 8.28 -7.28 -12.52
N ALA A 109 9.28 -7.47 -13.39
CA ALA A 109 10.06 -6.35 -13.92
C ALA A 109 9.17 -5.27 -14.61
N ALA A 110 8.13 -5.71 -15.32
CA ALA A 110 7.18 -4.82 -15.97
C ALA A 110 6.36 -3.99 -14.96
N ASN A 111 5.83 -4.62 -13.91
CA ASN A 111 5.02 -3.93 -12.91
C ASN A 111 5.87 -3.04 -11.99
N LEU A 112 7.12 -3.42 -11.70
CA LEU A 112 8.07 -2.55 -11.01
C LEU A 112 8.36 -1.27 -11.80
N ALA A 113 8.55 -1.37 -13.11
CA ALA A 113 8.75 -0.20 -13.98
C ALA A 113 7.50 0.70 -13.99
N LYS A 114 6.30 0.14 -14.15
CA LYS A 114 5.03 0.92 -14.07
C LYS A 114 4.87 1.62 -12.72
N ARG A 115 5.22 0.95 -11.62
CA ARG A 115 5.09 1.50 -10.27
C ARG A 115 6.01 2.70 -10.03
N ASP A 116 7.16 2.77 -10.68
CA ASP A 116 8.09 3.89 -10.51
C ASP A 116 7.47 5.22 -10.99
N ASP A 117 6.59 5.17 -11.99
CA ASP A 117 5.86 6.33 -12.53
C ASP A 117 4.55 6.63 -11.78
N CYS A 118 4.20 5.80 -10.79
CA CYS A 118 2.92 5.89 -10.10
C CYS A 118 2.90 6.87 -8.94
N ALA A 119 1.70 7.42 -8.69
CA ALA A 119 1.42 8.07 -7.42
C ALA A 119 1.54 7.05 -6.29
N MET A 120 2.42 7.35 -5.34
CA MET A 120 2.57 6.61 -4.09
C MET A 120 2.59 7.63 -2.98
N ILE A 121 1.95 7.30 -1.87
CA ILE A 121 1.89 8.14 -0.69
C ILE A 121 2.40 7.39 0.54
N SER A 122 2.96 8.10 1.50
CA SER A 122 3.36 7.54 2.78
C SER A 122 3.08 8.45 3.95
N VAL A 123 3.03 7.86 5.13
CA VAL A 123 2.95 8.55 6.42
C VAL A 123 3.96 7.92 7.37
N PRO A 124 4.75 8.71 8.11
CA PRO A 124 5.62 8.17 9.14
C PRO A 124 4.80 7.58 10.29
N VAL A 125 5.27 6.48 10.85
CA VAL A 125 4.68 5.82 12.01
C VAL A 125 5.78 5.31 12.92
N GLU A 126 5.45 5.11 14.18
CA GLU A 126 6.34 4.48 15.16
C GLU A 126 5.86 3.05 15.37
N VAL A 127 6.61 2.07 14.87
CA VAL A 127 6.32 0.64 15.05
C VAL A 127 7.28 0.01 16.05
N ASP A 128 8.55 0.43 16.03
CA ASP A 128 9.59 0.04 16.97
C ASP A 128 9.81 1.18 17.98
N ASP A 129 9.88 0.87 19.27
CA ASP A 129 10.14 1.85 20.32
C ASP A 129 11.58 2.40 20.29
N LYS A 130 12.47 1.80 19.49
CA LYS A 130 13.85 2.26 19.31
C LYS A 130 13.88 3.51 18.44
N SER A 131 14.30 4.64 19.02
CA SER A 131 14.46 5.93 18.33
C SER A 131 15.40 5.94 17.11
N ALA A 132 16.22 4.90 16.95
CA ALA A 132 17.17 4.79 15.84
C ALA A 132 16.56 4.19 14.56
N THR A 133 15.36 3.62 14.63
CA THR A 133 14.64 3.15 13.44
C THR A 133 13.65 4.21 12.95
N LYS A 134 13.22 4.06 11.70
CA LYS A 134 12.18 4.90 11.10
C LYS A 134 11.23 4.00 10.34
N GLU A 135 9.93 4.19 10.52
CA GLU A 135 8.91 3.41 9.82
C GLU A 135 7.92 4.29 9.08
N TRP A 136 7.33 3.70 8.03
CA TRP A 136 6.32 4.32 7.21
C TRP A 136 5.25 3.31 6.85
N VAL A 137 3.99 3.75 6.86
CA VAL A 137 2.96 3.11 6.06
C VAL A 137 3.03 3.74 4.68
N VAL A 138 3.17 2.91 3.65
CA VAL A 138 3.30 3.32 2.24
C VAL A 138 2.17 2.70 1.46
N ALA A 139 1.47 3.47 0.64
CA ALA A 139 0.37 2.99 -0.17
C ALA A 139 0.55 3.33 -1.66
N PHE A 140 0.04 2.45 -2.52
CA PHE A 140 -0.13 2.72 -3.94
C PHE A 140 -1.39 2.04 -4.47
N SER A 141 -1.99 2.62 -5.50
CA SER A 141 -3.13 1.99 -6.17
C SER A 141 -2.64 1.03 -7.24
N ALA A 142 -2.69 -0.27 -6.97
CA ALA A 142 -2.41 -1.28 -7.98
C ALA A 142 -3.44 -1.25 -9.12
N LEU A 143 -4.71 -0.91 -8.83
CA LEU A 143 -5.75 -0.75 -9.84
C LEU A 143 -5.40 0.36 -10.84
N GLN A 144 -5.00 1.53 -10.34
CA GLN A 144 -4.70 2.66 -11.22
C GLN A 144 -3.34 2.55 -11.93
N CYS A 145 -2.43 1.74 -11.38
CA CYS A 145 -1.06 1.64 -11.85
C CYS A 145 -0.75 0.46 -12.75
N LEU A 146 -1.33 -0.69 -12.43
CA LEU A 146 -0.93 -1.97 -13.01
C LEU A 146 -1.98 -2.53 -13.96
N ASP A 147 -3.23 -2.08 -13.85
CA ASP A 147 -4.32 -2.52 -14.71
C ASP A 147 -3.99 -2.27 -16.19
N ALA A 148 -4.40 -3.22 -17.02
CA ALA A 148 -4.19 -3.21 -18.45
C ALA A 148 -5.19 -2.32 -19.19
N ASP A 149 -6.32 -1.95 -18.57
CA ASP A 149 -7.33 -1.05 -19.13
C ASP A 149 -7.24 0.37 -18.54
N PRO A 150 -6.64 1.35 -19.26
CA PRO A 150 -6.55 2.74 -18.82
C PRO A 150 -7.92 3.41 -18.61
N SER A 151 -8.98 2.89 -19.22
CA SER A 151 -10.33 3.45 -19.09
C SER A 151 -11.01 3.07 -17.78
N ALA A 152 -10.60 1.97 -17.14
CA ALA A 152 -11.04 1.61 -15.80
C ALA A 152 -10.42 2.56 -14.75
N VAL A 153 -9.14 2.91 -14.94
CA VAL A 153 -8.35 3.83 -14.11
C VAL A 153 -8.95 5.25 -14.04
N LEU A 154 -9.51 5.73 -15.15
CA LEU A 154 -10.13 7.06 -15.25
C LEU A 154 -11.50 7.14 -14.58
N ARG A 155 -12.19 6.00 -14.39
CA ARG A 155 -13.58 5.96 -13.92
C ARG A 155 -13.71 5.50 -12.47
N ALA A 156 -12.83 4.61 -12.01
CA ALA A 156 -12.90 4.04 -10.67
C ALA A 156 -11.79 4.59 -9.78
N GLY A 157 -12.17 5.11 -8.62
CA GLY A 157 -11.22 5.32 -7.51
C GLY A 157 -10.82 3.96 -6.92
N ASP A 158 -9.66 3.92 -6.28
CA ASP A 158 -9.22 2.76 -5.52
C ASP A 158 -9.34 3.03 -4.01
N SER A 159 -10.34 2.37 -3.42
CA SER A 159 -10.58 2.35 -1.97
C SER A 159 -9.94 1.14 -1.28
N THR A 160 -9.29 0.26 -2.05
CA THR A 160 -8.56 -0.91 -1.54
C THR A 160 -7.11 -0.90 -2.04
N PRO A 161 -6.37 0.20 -1.84
CA PRO A 161 -5.01 0.32 -2.33
C PRO A 161 -4.11 -0.69 -1.61
N HIS A 162 -3.02 -1.03 -2.28
CA HIS A 162 -2.03 -1.90 -1.71
C HIS A 162 -1.11 -1.10 -0.78
N GLN A 163 -0.76 -1.70 0.36
CA GLN A 163 -0.02 -1.06 1.43
C GLN A 163 1.18 -1.90 1.89
N TRP A 164 2.26 -1.21 2.23
CA TRP A 164 3.42 -1.73 2.92
C TRP A 164 3.60 -1.03 4.25
N VAL A 165 4.05 -1.76 5.26
CA VAL A 165 4.75 -1.18 6.41
C VAL A 165 6.24 -1.37 6.18
N LEU A 166 6.96 -0.26 5.95
CA LEU A 166 8.39 -0.25 5.65
C LEU A 166 9.18 0.28 6.83
N GLN A 167 10.34 -0.32 7.11
CA GLN A 167 11.28 0.17 8.11
C GLN A 167 12.67 0.43 7.52
N LYS A 168 13.28 1.53 7.93
CA LYS A 168 14.73 1.77 7.87
C LYS A 168 15.32 1.46 9.24
N THR A 169 16.15 0.42 9.30
CA THR A 169 16.85 0.01 10.52
C THR A 169 17.92 1.03 10.93
N ALA A 170 18.39 0.96 12.17
CA ALA A 170 19.50 1.79 12.66
C ALA A 170 20.78 1.67 11.80
N ALA A 171 21.01 0.50 11.17
CA ALA A 171 22.12 0.28 10.24
C ALA A 171 21.87 0.84 8.83
N GLY A 172 20.78 1.58 8.61
CA GLY A 172 20.40 2.18 7.33
C GLY A 172 19.82 1.20 6.31
N LYS A 173 19.62 -0.08 6.67
CA LYS A 173 19.01 -1.10 5.79
C LYS A 173 17.49 -1.01 5.82
N TYR A 174 16.87 -1.22 4.67
CA TYR A 174 15.42 -1.25 4.51
C TYR A 174 14.87 -2.68 4.59
N ARG A 175 13.69 -2.83 5.21
CA ARG A 175 12.92 -4.08 5.22
C ARG A 175 11.42 -3.81 5.24
N VAL A 176 10.65 -4.65 4.56
CA VAL A 176 9.18 -4.67 4.63
C VAL A 176 8.77 -5.51 5.85
N LEU A 177 7.96 -4.92 6.72
CA LEU A 177 7.47 -5.53 7.95
C LEU A 177 6.13 -6.23 7.76
N ALA A 178 5.26 -5.66 6.92
CA ALA A 178 3.98 -6.23 6.54
C ALA A 178 3.55 -5.71 5.17
N GLU A 179 2.71 -6.48 4.47
CA GLU A 179 2.18 -6.17 3.15
C GLU A 179 0.71 -6.62 3.09
N GLY A 180 -0.13 -5.87 2.39
CA GLY A 180 -1.55 -6.19 2.24
C GLY A 180 -2.33 -5.08 1.55
N ASP A 181 -3.64 -5.08 1.69
CA ASP A 181 -4.56 -4.20 0.97
C ASP A 181 -5.49 -3.44 1.90
N GLY A 182 -6.10 -2.38 1.39
CA GLY A 182 -7.17 -1.67 2.09
C GLY A 182 -6.63 -0.87 3.26
N GLN A 183 -6.91 -1.31 4.49
CA GLN A 183 -6.51 -0.63 5.72
C GLN A 183 -5.35 -1.37 6.39
N VAL A 184 -4.51 -0.60 7.09
CA VAL A 184 -3.46 -1.15 7.97
C VAL A 184 -3.76 -0.74 9.40
N TYR A 185 -3.69 -1.68 10.32
CA TYR A 185 -3.80 -1.40 11.75
C TYR A 185 -2.45 -1.61 12.43
N ILE A 186 -2.11 -0.72 13.36
CA ILE A 186 -0.94 -0.89 14.23
C ILE A 186 -1.43 -0.79 15.66
N THR A 187 -1.15 -1.80 16.50
CA THR A 187 -1.61 -1.85 17.89
C THR A 187 -0.45 -1.86 18.87
N ASN A 188 -0.57 -1.02 19.90
CA ASN A 188 0.45 -0.79 20.92
C ASN A 188 0.32 -1.72 22.14
N HIS A 189 -0.73 -2.55 22.18
CA HIS A 189 -1.04 -3.39 23.34
C HIS A 189 -0.32 -4.74 23.34
N GLN A 190 -0.04 -5.31 22.17
CA GLN A 190 0.59 -6.62 22.04
C GLN A 190 2.01 -6.47 21.50
N LYS A 191 2.84 -5.71 22.22
CA LYS A 191 4.23 -5.51 21.85
C LYS A 191 5.07 -6.75 22.10
N GLU A 192 5.82 -7.16 21.09
CA GLU A 192 6.82 -8.21 21.20
C GLU A 192 8.20 -7.60 20.89
N GLN A 193 9.16 -7.72 21.80
CA GLN A 193 10.53 -7.20 21.63
C GLN A 193 10.63 -5.69 21.31
N GLY A 194 9.65 -4.89 21.76
CA GLY A 194 9.57 -3.45 21.50
C GLY A 194 8.87 -3.07 20.19
N TYR A 195 8.41 -4.04 19.41
CA TYR A 195 7.66 -3.84 18.18
C TYR A 195 6.15 -3.98 18.42
N LYS A 196 5.38 -3.05 17.86
CA LYS A 196 3.90 -3.06 17.85
C LYS A 196 3.37 -4.17 16.93
N GLU A 197 2.19 -4.70 17.22
CA GLU A 197 1.51 -5.65 16.33
C GLU A 197 1.00 -4.89 15.09
N ILE A 198 1.14 -5.49 13.91
CA ILE A 198 0.62 -4.94 12.65
C ILE A 198 -0.49 -5.85 12.15
N ARG A 199 -1.57 -5.28 11.63
CA ARG A 199 -2.59 -6.03 10.90
C ARG A 199 -2.78 -5.48 9.51
N THR A 200 -2.86 -6.38 8.54
CA THR A 200 -3.07 -6.05 7.13
C THR A 200 -4.17 -6.92 6.57
N ASN A 201 -4.87 -6.46 5.53
CA ASN A 201 -5.89 -7.28 4.88
C ASN A 201 -5.32 -7.94 3.63
N LEU A 202 -5.89 -9.10 3.28
CA LEU A 202 -5.67 -9.79 2.02
C LEU A 202 -7.02 -9.94 1.32
N LEU A 203 -7.18 -9.37 0.13
CA LEU A 203 -8.43 -9.48 -0.62
C LEU A 203 -8.39 -10.64 -1.61
N ILE A 204 -9.41 -11.51 -1.62
CA ILE A 204 -9.46 -12.67 -2.52
C ILE A 204 -9.34 -12.25 -3.99
N LYS A 205 -10.05 -11.19 -4.39
CA LYS A 205 -9.99 -10.65 -5.77
C LYS A 205 -8.57 -10.30 -6.23
N ARG A 206 -7.63 -10.05 -5.31
CA ARG A 206 -6.24 -9.71 -5.64
C ARG A 206 -5.37 -10.94 -5.78
N ILE A 207 -5.48 -11.88 -4.86
CA ILE A 207 -4.66 -13.11 -4.89
C ILE A 207 -5.19 -14.17 -5.85
N LEU A 208 -6.49 -14.11 -6.17
CA LEU A 208 -7.19 -15.07 -7.04
C LEU A 208 -8.15 -14.31 -7.97
N PRO A 209 -7.64 -13.46 -8.89
CA PRO A 209 -8.47 -12.58 -9.71
C PRO A 209 -9.48 -13.32 -10.59
N ASP A 210 -9.16 -14.54 -11.02
CA ASP A 210 -10.04 -15.37 -11.87
C ASP A 210 -11.04 -16.23 -11.07
N ASN A 211 -11.06 -16.13 -9.73
CA ASN A 211 -11.99 -16.92 -8.92
C ASN A 211 -13.41 -16.33 -8.94
N ALA A 212 -14.44 -17.17 -8.90
CA ALA A 212 -15.82 -16.68 -8.81
C ALA A 212 -16.10 -15.85 -7.53
N LEU A 213 -15.30 -16.01 -6.48
CA LEU A 213 -15.34 -15.18 -5.28
C LEU A 213 -14.59 -13.87 -5.51
N GLN A 214 -15.32 -12.76 -5.63
CA GLN A 214 -14.76 -11.44 -5.93
C GLN A 214 -14.75 -10.47 -4.73
N CYS A 215 -15.15 -10.94 -3.55
CA CYS A 215 -15.18 -10.13 -2.33
C CYS A 215 -14.73 -10.95 -1.10
N GLY A 216 -14.49 -10.26 0.02
CA GLY A 216 -13.93 -10.88 1.21
C GLY A 216 -12.43 -11.19 1.09
N GLY A 217 -11.91 -11.88 2.10
CA GLY A 217 -10.49 -11.95 2.35
C GLY A 217 -10.14 -12.47 3.74
N ALA A 218 -8.99 -12.02 4.23
CA ALA A 218 -8.57 -12.22 5.60
C ALA A 218 -7.88 -10.97 6.16
N GLU A 219 -8.01 -10.75 7.46
CA GLU A 219 -7.12 -9.88 8.23
C GLU A 219 -5.99 -10.76 8.78
N PHE A 220 -4.75 -10.39 8.49
CA PHE A 220 -3.57 -11.05 9.01
C PHE A 220 -3.00 -10.26 10.17
N THR A 221 -2.76 -10.94 11.28
CA THR A 221 -2.04 -10.38 12.42
C THR A 221 -0.57 -10.76 12.35
N TRP A 222 0.30 -9.76 12.31
CA TRP A 222 1.76 -9.91 12.26
C TRP A 222 2.40 -9.49 13.58
N ARG A 223 3.27 -10.34 14.12
CA ARG A 223 4.04 -10.04 15.34
C ARG A 223 5.53 -10.23 15.13
N TYR A 224 6.32 -9.42 15.83
CA TYR A 224 7.76 -9.45 15.69
C TYR A 224 8.40 -10.57 16.52
N ARG A 225 8.99 -11.56 15.85
CA ARG A 225 9.65 -12.73 16.43
C ARG A 225 10.92 -13.04 15.64
N ASN A 226 11.95 -13.55 16.31
CA ASN A 226 13.17 -14.03 15.64
C ASN A 226 13.79 -13.01 14.66
N ASN A 227 13.82 -11.72 15.03
CA ASN A 227 14.32 -10.62 14.20
C ASN A 227 13.52 -10.30 12.92
N GLY A 228 12.26 -10.73 12.82
CA GLY A 228 11.35 -10.38 11.72
C GLY A 228 9.89 -10.39 12.14
N TYR A 229 8.99 -9.96 11.26
CA TYR A 229 7.56 -10.18 11.47
C TYR A 229 7.18 -11.56 10.94
N ALA A 230 6.36 -12.27 11.72
CA ALA A 230 5.77 -13.54 11.36
C ALA A 230 4.26 -13.46 11.51
N LEU A 231 3.54 -14.24 10.69
CA LEU A 231 2.10 -14.38 10.80
C LEU A 231 1.76 -15.04 12.14
N ALA A 232 0.95 -14.38 12.94
CA ALA A 232 0.55 -14.82 14.28
C ALA A 232 -0.91 -15.26 14.34
N ASP A 233 -1.78 -14.65 13.52
CA ASP A 233 -3.20 -14.99 13.46
C ASP A 233 -3.80 -14.64 12.09
N THR A 234 -4.95 -15.23 11.77
CA THR A 234 -5.70 -15.00 10.53
C THR A 234 -7.19 -15.00 10.81
N ASP A 235 -7.82 -13.83 10.66
CA ASP A 235 -9.26 -13.65 10.81
C ASP A 235 -9.92 -13.60 9.42
N ILE A 236 -10.89 -14.49 9.17
CA ILE A 236 -11.57 -14.55 7.87
C ILE A 236 -12.60 -13.43 7.77
N MET A 237 -12.47 -12.61 6.73
CA MET A 237 -13.37 -11.50 6.45
C MET A 237 -14.27 -11.83 5.28
N ALA A 238 -15.54 -12.15 5.55
CA ALA A 238 -16.55 -12.43 4.53
C ALA A 238 -17.68 -11.38 4.48
N GLN A 239 -17.70 -10.44 5.42
CA GLN A 239 -18.84 -9.54 5.68
C GLN A 239 -19.03 -8.45 4.61
N ASP A 240 -17.95 -8.00 3.95
CA ASP A 240 -18.03 -6.93 2.94
C ASP A 240 -18.68 -7.36 1.59
N CYS A 241 -19.21 -8.57 1.52
CA CYS A 241 -19.92 -9.13 0.37
C CYS A 241 -21.45 -8.86 0.39
N GLU A 242 -21.96 -8.23 1.45
CA GLU A 242 -23.37 -8.25 1.85
C GLU A 242 -24.40 -7.83 0.76
N PRO A 243 -24.19 -6.82 -0.11
CA PRO A 243 -25.21 -6.47 -1.09
C PRO A 243 -25.11 -7.20 -2.44
N LEU A 244 -23.97 -7.81 -2.77
CA LEU A 244 -23.69 -8.22 -4.17
C LEU A 244 -24.15 -9.65 -4.51
N TYR A 245 -24.11 -10.57 -3.53
CA TYR A 245 -24.34 -12.00 -3.81
C TYR A 245 -25.61 -12.57 -3.18
N PHE A 246 -26.11 -11.96 -2.10
CA PHE A 246 -27.30 -12.45 -1.39
C PHE A 246 -28.29 -11.35 -0.99
N PRO A 247 -28.59 -10.35 -1.85
CA PRO A 247 -29.44 -9.21 -1.45
C PRO A 247 -30.86 -9.62 -1.05
N GLU A 248 -31.33 -10.78 -1.52
CA GLU A 248 -32.69 -11.30 -1.30
C GLU A 248 -32.80 -12.20 -0.06
N LEU A 249 -31.70 -12.60 0.58
CA LEU A 249 -31.73 -13.50 1.73
C LEU A 249 -31.79 -12.72 3.04
N THR A 250 -32.59 -13.20 4.00
CA THR A 250 -32.66 -12.65 5.35
C THR A 250 -32.69 -13.76 6.41
N GLY A 251 -32.44 -13.40 7.67
CA GLY A 251 -32.53 -14.34 8.81
C GLY A 251 -31.62 -15.56 8.66
N GLU A 252 -32.15 -16.74 8.99
CA GLU A 252 -31.40 -18.01 8.96
C GLU A 252 -30.90 -18.39 7.56
N ALA A 253 -31.67 -18.08 6.52
CA ALA A 253 -31.28 -18.37 5.14
C ALA A 253 -30.05 -17.57 4.72
N TRP A 254 -29.98 -16.29 5.13
CA TRP A 254 -28.81 -15.46 4.94
C TRP A 254 -27.62 -15.99 5.73
N GLN A 255 -27.81 -16.32 7.02
CA GLN A 255 -26.73 -16.82 7.87
C GLN A 255 -26.10 -18.09 7.29
N LYS A 256 -26.92 -19.04 6.80
CA LYS A 256 -26.43 -20.27 6.17
C LYS A 256 -25.66 -20.01 4.87
N ALA A 257 -26.09 -19.04 4.08
CA ALA A 257 -25.37 -18.63 2.86
C ALA A 257 -24.03 -17.98 3.20
N TYR A 258 -24.02 -17.10 4.21
CA TYR A 258 -22.82 -16.46 4.74
C TYR A 258 -21.82 -17.49 5.28
N ASP A 259 -22.25 -18.44 6.11
CA ASP A 259 -21.37 -19.47 6.69
C ASP A 259 -20.71 -20.33 5.59
N LYS A 260 -21.48 -20.69 4.55
CA LYS A 260 -20.96 -21.41 3.38
C LYS A 260 -19.95 -20.56 2.60
N TYR A 261 -20.22 -19.27 2.46
CA TYR A 261 -19.32 -18.32 1.81
C TYR A 261 -18.00 -18.19 2.59
N ALA A 262 -18.09 -17.93 3.90
CA ALA A 262 -16.96 -17.80 4.80
C ALA A 262 -16.10 -19.07 4.83
N ALA A 263 -16.72 -20.26 4.83
CA ALA A 263 -16.00 -21.52 4.72
C ALA A 263 -15.19 -21.63 3.42
N ARG A 264 -15.74 -21.17 2.29
CA ARG A 264 -15.03 -21.17 1.00
C ARG A 264 -13.88 -20.17 0.98
N VAL A 265 -14.08 -18.95 1.50
CA VAL A 265 -13.01 -17.96 1.65
C VAL A 265 -11.89 -18.52 2.52
N LYS A 266 -12.23 -19.13 3.66
CA LYS A 266 -11.27 -19.78 4.56
C LYS A 266 -10.41 -20.80 3.83
N THR A 267 -11.01 -21.72 3.08
CA THR A 267 -10.25 -22.73 2.32
C THR A 267 -9.29 -22.09 1.31
N LEU A 268 -9.69 -21.02 0.64
CA LEU A 268 -8.82 -20.33 -0.31
C LEU A 268 -7.66 -19.61 0.38
N VAL A 269 -7.91 -18.95 1.52
CA VAL A 269 -6.87 -18.28 2.31
C VAL A 269 -5.89 -19.31 2.88
N GLU A 270 -6.37 -20.41 3.44
CA GLU A 270 -5.52 -21.49 3.98
C GLU A 270 -4.66 -22.13 2.89
N GLN A 271 -5.24 -22.36 1.70
CA GLN A 271 -4.49 -22.88 0.56
C GLN A 271 -3.40 -21.89 0.13
N TRP A 272 -3.74 -20.60 0.01
CA TRP A 272 -2.78 -19.55 -0.31
C TRP A 272 -1.65 -19.49 0.72
N LEU A 273 -1.96 -19.50 2.01
CA LEU A 273 -0.97 -19.50 3.10
C LEU A 273 -0.01 -20.70 3.01
N LYS A 274 -0.55 -21.89 2.73
CA LYS A 274 0.24 -23.11 2.54
C LYS A 274 1.19 -23.00 1.35
N ASP A 275 0.70 -22.51 0.21
CA ASP A 275 1.51 -22.34 -1.01
C ASP A 275 2.65 -21.32 -0.79
N GLN A 276 2.43 -20.36 0.10
CA GLN A 276 3.43 -19.36 0.50
C GLN A 276 4.38 -19.83 1.60
N SER A 277 4.22 -21.05 2.10
CA SER A 277 4.94 -21.56 3.28
C SER A 277 4.76 -20.66 4.53
N LEU A 278 3.67 -19.90 4.57
CA LEU A 278 3.25 -19.11 5.72
C LEU A 278 2.30 -19.98 6.55
N ALA A 279 2.83 -20.87 7.37
CA ALA A 279 2.00 -21.52 8.38
C ALA A 279 1.80 -20.53 9.55
N ALA A 280 0.56 -20.37 10.02
CA ALA A 280 0.34 -19.92 11.39
C ALA A 280 1.03 -20.94 12.32
N PRO A 281 1.78 -20.49 13.35
CA PRO A 281 2.49 -21.37 14.26
C PRO A 281 1.57 -22.32 15.02
#